data_AF-A0AAU7KWI8-F1
#
_entry.id   AF-A0AAU7KWI8-F1
#
_cell.length_a   1.000
_cell.length_b   1.000
_cell.length_c   1.000
_cell.angle_alpha   90.00
_cell.angle_beta   90.00
_cell.angle_gamma   90.00
#
_symmetry.space_group_name_H-M   'P 1'
#
loop_
_entity.id
_entity.type
_entity.pdbx_description
1 polymer ?
#
loop_
_entity_poly.entity_id
_entity_poly.type
_entity_poly.pdbx_seq_one_letter_code
_entity_poly.pdbx_strand_id
1 'polypeptide(L)'
;MHLRDHAAAEDAVQEAMIAAIEKNDSFSGRSGYETWVFGILKYKLLDQMRQQKRHGRWEPFDEEHSDDAIDRMFQQDGHWAADAKPQAWSTPEQAFENENFWKVFDACMLSLPENVARVFSLRELMGLSTDDICKEVGIKENNAWVILHRARLKLRACIEKGWKEDAA
;
A
#
# COMPACT_ATOMS: atom_id res chain seq x y z
N MET A 1 6.23 3.67 -8.15
CA MET A 1 6.42 5.06 -7.61
C MET A 1 7.49 5.84 -8.39
N HIS A 2 7.21 6.17 -9.66
CA HIS A 2 7.81 7.30 -10.35
C HIS A 2 6.64 8.10 -10.91
N LEU A 3 6.42 9.30 -10.40
CA LEU A 3 5.52 10.24 -11.04
C LEU A 3 6.08 10.48 -12.43
N ARG A 4 5.34 10.08 -13.47
CA ARG A 4 5.72 10.27 -14.88
C ARG A 4 5.77 11.75 -15.28
N ASP A 5 5.39 12.64 -14.37
CA ASP A 5 5.42 14.10 -14.51
C ASP A 5 6.33 14.69 -13.44
N HIS A 6 7.41 15.34 -13.88
CA HIS A 6 8.40 15.97 -13.02
C HIS A 6 7.79 17.11 -12.19
N ALA A 7 6.85 17.87 -12.76
CA ALA A 7 6.20 18.97 -12.06
C ALA A 7 5.33 18.44 -10.90
N ALA A 8 4.58 17.36 -11.13
CA ALA A 8 3.82 16.70 -10.07
C ALA A 8 4.72 16.14 -8.96
N ALA A 9 5.94 15.69 -9.30
CA ALA A 9 6.90 15.21 -8.31
C ALA A 9 7.45 16.36 -7.46
N GLU A 10 7.77 17.48 -8.08
CA GLU A 10 8.21 18.69 -7.39
C GLU A 10 7.11 19.24 -6.47
N ASP A 11 5.87 19.31 -6.94
CA ASP A 11 4.74 19.76 -6.13
C ASP A 11 4.50 18.85 -4.93
N ALA A 12 4.55 17.52 -5.12
CA ALA A 12 4.40 16.56 -4.03
C ALA A 12 5.50 16.74 -2.96
N VAL A 13 6.75 17.00 -3.38
CA VAL A 13 7.87 17.26 -2.47
C VAL A 13 7.69 18.59 -1.73
N GLN A 14 7.29 19.66 -2.43
CA GLN A 14 7.04 20.96 -1.82
C GLN A 14 5.92 20.87 -0.78
N GLU A 15 4.80 20.26 -1.13
CA GLU A 15 3.71 20.04 -0.19
C GLU A 15 4.14 19.20 1.01
N ALA A 16 4.98 18.19 0.81
CA ALA A 16 5.48 17.36 1.91
C ALA A 16 6.40 18.17 2.85
N MET A 17 7.27 19.01 2.31
CA MET A 17 8.13 19.91 3.09
C MET A 17 7.30 20.94 3.86
N ILE A 18 6.30 21.56 3.24
CA ILE A 18 5.38 22.49 3.91
C ILE A 18 4.67 21.79 5.05
N ALA A 19 4.07 20.62 4.79
CA ALA A 19 3.39 19.84 5.81
C ALA A 19 4.33 19.41 6.94
N ALA A 20 5.60 19.10 6.65
CA ALA A 20 6.60 18.79 7.67
C ALA A 20 6.91 19.99 8.56
N ILE A 21 7.02 21.19 8.00
CA ILE A 21 7.25 22.43 8.76
C ILE A 21 6.02 22.77 9.61
N GLU A 22 4.82 22.74 9.03
CA GLU A 22 3.56 23.02 9.73
C GLU A 22 3.29 22.04 10.87
N LYS A 23 3.66 20.78 10.66
CA LYS A 23 3.46 19.69 11.63
C LYS A 23 4.72 19.38 12.44
N ASN A 24 5.72 20.25 12.44
CA ASN A 24 6.98 19.99 13.13
C ASN A 24 6.76 19.70 14.62
N ASP A 25 5.80 20.38 15.26
CA ASP A 25 5.45 20.13 16.67
C ASP A 25 4.76 18.77 16.92
N SER A 26 4.24 18.13 15.87
CA SER A 26 3.69 16.77 15.94
C SER A 26 4.75 15.69 15.75
N PHE A 27 5.97 16.07 15.36
CA PHE A 27 7.09 15.13 15.29
C PHE A 27 7.46 14.70 16.71
N SER A 28 7.13 13.45 17.00
CA SER A 28 7.24 12.87 18.34
C SER A 28 8.59 12.18 18.61
N GLY A 29 9.56 12.31 17.71
CA GLY A 29 10.89 11.72 17.86
C GLY A 29 10.91 10.19 17.79
N ARG A 30 9.81 9.57 17.32
CA ARG A 30 9.64 8.10 17.28
C ARG A 30 10.35 7.43 16.10
N SER A 31 10.79 8.22 15.13
CA SER A 31 11.62 7.79 14.00
C SER A 31 12.68 8.85 13.73
N GLY A 32 13.58 8.58 12.78
CA GLY A 32 14.37 9.67 12.19
C GLY A 32 13.46 10.75 11.60
N TYR A 33 13.88 12.01 11.68
CA TYR A 33 13.13 13.14 11.12
C TYR A 33 12.93 12.97 9.61
N GLU A 34 13.97 12.52 8.89
CA GLU A 34 13.89 12.19 7.46
C GLU A 34 12.82 11.13 7.18
N THR A 35 12.79 10.06 7.98
CA THR A 35 11.79 8.98 7.85
C THR A 35 10.37 9.51 8.00
N TRP A 36 10.16 10.43 8.94
CA TRP A 36 8.86 11.07 9.17
C TRP A 36 8.44 11.94 7.97
N VAL A 37 9.35 12.75 7.42
CA VAL A 37 9.10 13.57 6.23
C VAL A 37 8.84 12.70 4.99
N PHE A 38 9.60 11.62 4.80
CA PHE A 38 9.34 10.65 3.72
C PHE A 38 7.96 9.99 3.87
N GLY A 39 7.48 9.77 5.09
CA GLY A 39 6.13 9.28 5.35
C GLY A 39 5.04 10.25 4.94
N ILE A 40 5.23 11.55 5.21
CA ILE A 40 4.34 12.61 4.75
C ILE A 40 4.29 12.65 3.21
N LEU A 41 5.46 12.64 2.56
CA LEU A 41 5.56 12.64 1.10
C LEU A 41 4.81 11.45 0.48
N LYS A 42 5.05 10.25 1.00
CA LYS A 42 4.44 9.04 0.46
C LYS A 42 2.93 9.02 0.65
N TYR A 43 2.43 9.50 1.80
CA TYR A 43 1.00 9.64 2.05
C TYR A 43 0.37 10.63 1.06
N LYS A 44 1.02 11.78 0.81
CA LYS A 44 0.56 12.76 -0.18
C LYS A 44 0.55 12.19 -1.60
N LEU A 45 1.59 11.46 -2.00
CA LEU A 45 1.62 10.77 -3.29
C LEU A 45 0.47 9.78 -3.46
N LEU A 46 0.19 8.97 -2.44
CA LEU A 46 -0.94 8.04 -2.46
C LEU A 46 -2.28 8.77 -2.52
N ASP A 47 -2.43 9.89 -1.79
CA ASP A 47 -3.65 10.69 -1.80
C ASP A 47 -3.88 11.36 -3.16
N GLN A 48 -2.85 12.00 -3.74
CA GLN A 48 -2.91 12.62 -5.07
C GLN A 48 -3.25 11.62 -6.16
N MET A 49 -2.60 10.45 -6.17
CA MET A 49 -2.93 9.40 -7.13
C MET A 49 -4.38 8.91 -6.99
N ARG A 50 -4.96 8.92 -5.77
CA ARG A 50 -6.39 8.60 -5.54
C ARG A 50 -7.32 9.74 -5.93
N GLN A 51 -6.93 11.00 -5.75
CA GLN A 51 -7.69 12.15 -6.22
C GLN A 51 -7.75 12.17 -7.76
N GLN A 52 -6.64 11.84 -8.43
CA GLN A 52 -6.62 11.63 -9.88
C GLN A 52 -7.55 10.47 -10.31
N LYS A 53 -7.66 9.39 -9.51
CA LYS A 53 -8.67 8.33 -9.73
C LYS A 53 -10.11 8.82 -9.66
N ARG A 54 -10.44 9.81 -8.82
CA ARG A 54 -11.80 10.36 -8.74
C ARG A 54 -12.19 11.19 -9.96
N HIS A 55 -11.20 11.68 -10.72
CA HIS A 55 -11.41 12.45 -11.94
C HIS A 55 -11.30 11.63 -13.24
N GLY A 56 -10.83 10.38 -13.18
CA GLY A 56 -10.67 9.48 -14.32
C GLY A 56 -11.66 8.31 -14.32
N ARG A 57 -12.10 7.90 -15.52
CA ARG A 57 -12.98 6.75 -15.77
C ARG A 57 -12.22 5.43 -15.50
N TRP A 58 -12.14 5.00 -14.25
CA TRP A 58 -11.64 3.67 -13.86
C TRP A 58 -12.73 2.93 -13.09
N GLU A 59 -13.14 1.77 -13.62
CA GLU A 59 -14.11 0.89 -12.96
C GLU A 59 -13.39 0.15 -11.81
N PRO A 60 -13.88 0.25 -10.56
CA PRO A 60 -13.37 -0.55 -9.47
C PRO A 60 -13.46 -2.04 -9.84
N PHE A 61 -12.39 -2.80 -9.59
CA PHE A 61 -12.54 -4.23 -9.47
C PHE A 61 -13.52 -4.51 -8.31
N ASP A 62 -14.56 -5.29 -8.63
CA ASP A 62 -15.73 -5.60 -7.82
C ASP A 62 -15.46 -5.88 -6.33
N GLU A 63 -16.55 -5.78 -5.55
CA GLU A 63 -16.76 -6.05 -4.11
C GLU A 63 -16.30 -7.44 -3.60
N GLU A 64 -15.46 -8.14 -4.35
CA GLU A 64 -14.97 -9.49 -4.12
C GLU A 64 -13.86 -9.57 -3.04
N HIS A 65 -13.40 -8.43 -2.51
CA HIS A 65 -12.31 -8.32 -1.51
C HIS A 65 -12.75 -7.71 -0.18
N SER A 66 -14.03 -7.91 0.20
CA SER A 66 -14.51 -7.57 1.54
C SER A 66 -13.72 -8.32 2.62
N ASP A 67 -13.69 -7.80 3.84
CA ASP A 67 -12.98 -8.47 4.93
C ASP A 67 -13.55 -9.89 5.18
N ASP A 68 -14.84 -10.11 4.91
CA ASP A 68 -15.48 -11.43 4.97
C ASP A 68 -14.98 -12.40 3.87
N ALA A 69 -14.63 -11.89 2.69
CA ALA A 69 -14.07 -12.71 1.61
C ALA A 69 -12.65 -13.19 1.96
N ILE A 70 -11.86 -12.35 2.66
CA ILE A 70 -10.54 -12.71 3.16
C ILE A 70 -10.62 -13.78 4.25
N ASP A 71 -11.55 -13.63 5.19
CA ASP A 71 -11.68 -14.58 6.29
C ASP A 71 -12.07 -15.99 5.77
N ARG A 72 -12.76 -16.10 4.63
CA ARG A 72 -13.07 -17.39 3.96
C ARG A 72 -11.87 -18.08 3.31
N MET A 73 -10.75 -17.38 3.13
CA MET A 73 -9.51 -17.96 2.58
C MET A 73 -8.78 -18.86 3.60
N PHE A 74 -9.20 -18.82 4.86
CA PHE A 74 -8.62 -19.57 5.96
C PHE A 74 -9.62 -20.56 6.55
N GLN A 75 -9.12 -21.70 7.00
CA GLN A 75 -9.84 -22.65 7.83
C GLN A 75 -9.98 -22.10 9.26
N GLN A 76 -10.86 -22.69 10.08
CA GLN A 76 -11.07 -22.26 11.47
C GLN A 76 -9.81 -22.34 12.35
N ASP A 77 -8.83 -23.15 11.96
CA ASP A 77 -7.54 -23.30 12.65
C ASP A 77 -6.47 -22.29 12.19
N GLY A 78 -6.80 -21.39 11.25
CA GLY A 78 -5.91 -20.37 10.72
C GLY A 78 -5.01 -20.84 9.57
N HIS A 79 -5.14 -22.09 9.12
CA HIS A 79 -4.44 -22.56 7.92
C HIS A 79 -5.16 -22.13 6.63
N TRP A 80 -4.42 -22.02 5.53
CA TRP A 80 -5.01 -21.74 4.21
C TRP A 80 -6.02 -22.81 3.80
N ALA A 81 -7.14 -22.39 3.22
CA ALA A 81 -8.01 -23.30 2.48
C ALA A 81 -7.26 -23.84 1.24
N ALA A 82 -7.56 -25.07 0.83
CA ALA A 82 -6.80 -25.78 -0.21
C ALA A 82 -6.86 -25.09 -1.58
N ASP A 83 -7.98 -24.45 -1.87
CA ASP A 83 -8.29 -23.67 -3.07
C ASP A 83 -7.77 -22.22 -3.01
N ALA A 84 -7.61 -21.66 -1.81
CA ALA A 84 -7.12 -20.30 -1.60
C ALA A 84 -5.58 -20.21 -1.42
N LYS A 85 -4.87 -21.35 -1.47
CA LYS A 85 -3.44 -21.40 -1.18
C LYS A 85 -2.63 -20.58 -2.20
N PRO A 86 -1.73 -19.70 -1.73
CA PRO A 86 -0.70 -19.06 -2.53
C PRO A 86 0.02 -19.93 -3.56
N GLN A 87 -0.03 -19.53 -4.84
CA GLN A 87 0.91 -20.01 -5.85
C GLN A 87 2.20 -19.18 -5.85
N ALA A 88 3.33 -19.80 -6.21
CA ALA A 88 4.58 -19.07 -6.38
C ALA A 88 4.48 -18.17 -7.61
N TRP A 89 4.85 -16.90 -7.48
CA TRP A 89 5.08 -16.04 -8.65
C TRP A 89 6.24 -16.62 -9.47
N SER A 90 6.18 -16.52 -10.79
CA SER A 90 7.17 -17.13 -11.69
C SER A 90 8.59 -16.55 -11.50
N THR A 91 9.58 -17.20 -12.10
CA THR A 91 11.01 -16.96 -11.82
C THR A 91 11.50 -15.55 -12.20
N PRO A 92 12.56 -15.04 -11.52
CA PRO A 92 13.06 -13.68 -11.68
C PRO A 92 13.44 -13.26 -13.11
N GLU A 93 13.81 -14.20 -13.99
CA GLU A 93 14.10 -13.90 -15.40
C GLU A 93 12.87 -13.42 -16.20
N GLN A 94 11.64 -13.68 -15.76
CA GLN A 94 10.41 -13.11 -16.34
C GLN A 94 10.09 -11.71 -15.78
N ALA A 95 10.80 -11.25 -14.75
CA ALA A 95 10.68 -9.89 -14.21
C ALA A 95 11.37 -8.82 -15.09
N PHE A 96 11.74 -9.15 -16.33
CA PHE A 96 12.10 -8.16 -17.36
C PHE A 96 10.94 -7.20 -17.67
N GLU A 97 9.72 -7.51 -17.20
CA GLU A 97 8.56 -6.59 -17.15
C GLU A 97 8.48 -5.74 -15.87
N ASN A 98 9.62 -5.35 -15.28
CA ASN A 98 9.64 -4.53 -14.06
C ASN A 98 8.74 -3.27 -14.16
N GLU A 99 8.64 -2.63 -15.32
CA GLU A 99 7.75 -1.48 -15.49
C GLU A 99 6.26 -1.83 -15.39
N ASN A 100 5.81 -2.97 -15.91
CA ASN A 100 4.41 -3.38 -15.83
C ASN A 100 4.06 -3.86 -14.43
N PHE A 101 4.96 -4.58 -13.76
CA PHE A 101 4.80 -4.95 -12.36
C PHE A 101 4.52 -3.72 -11.48
N TRP A 102 5.33 -2.66 -11.62
CA TRP A 102 5.14 -1.45 -10.82
C TRP A 102 3.84 -0.71 -11.15
N LYS A 103 3.35 -0.75 -12.39
CA LYS A 103 2.04 -0.18 -12.76
C LYS A 103 0.90 -0.92 -12.07
N VAL A 104 0.91 -2.26 -12.12
CA VAL A 104 -0.09 -3.11 -11.47
C VAL A 104 -0.02 -2.93 -9.95
N PHE A 105 1.19 -2.94 -9.39
CA PHE A 105 1.41 -2.71 -7.96
C PHE A 105 0.89 -1.34 -7.50
N ASP A 106 1.22 -0.27 -8.23
CA ASP A 106 0.76 1.09 -7.92
C ASP A 106 -0.78 1.16 -8.03
N ALA A 107 -1.39 0.54 -9.05
CA ALA A 107 -2.85 0.48 -9.19
C ALA A 107 -3.53 -0.25 -8.00
N CYS A 108 -2.95 -1.37 -7.56
CA CYS A 108 -3.39 -2.16 -6.41
C CYS A 108 -3.19 -1.44 -5.07
N MET A 109 -2.08 -0.71 -4.89
CA MET A 109 -1.87 0.14 -3.71
C MET A 109 -2.94 1.24 -3.58
N LEU A 110 -3.42 1.73 -4.72
CA LEU A 110 -4.48 2.73 -4.77
C LEU A 110 -5.89 2.15 -4.62
N SER A 111 -6.09 0.83 -4.68
CA SER A 111 -7.41 0.21 -4.41
C SER A 111 -7.60 -0.15 -2.93
N LEU A 112 -6.51 -0.19 -2.15
CA LEU A 112 -6.58 -0.45 -0.70
C LEU A 112 -7.31 0.66 0.08
N PRO A 113 -8.03 0.33 1.17
CA PRO A 113 -8.52 1.32 2.12
C PRO A 113 -7.39 2.19 2.69
N GLU A 114 -7.68 3.45 3.03
CA GLU A 114 -6.69 4.47 3.41
C GLU A 114 -5.82 4.05 4.62
N ASN A 115 -6.45 3.56 5.69
CA ASN A 115 -5.77 3.08 6.88
C ASN A 115 -4.86 1.87 6.57
N VAL A 116 -5.30 0.95 5.71
CA VAL A 116 -4.55 -0.23 5.31
C VAL A 116 -3.33 0.13 4.47
N ALA A 117 -3.51 0.99 3.46
CA ALA A 117 -2.42 1.47 2.61
C ALA A 117 -1.38 2.27 3.39
N ARG A 118 -1.82 3.09 4.36
CA ARG A 118 -0.94 3.87 5.25
C ARG A 118 -0.08 2.98 6.13
N VAL A 119 -0.69 2.03 6.84
CA VAL A 119 0.03 1.09 7.73
C VAL A 119 0.99 0.21 6.93
N PHE A 120 0.55 -0.33 5.78
CA PHE A 120 1.40 -1.11 4.89
C PHE A 120 2.61 -0.31 4.38
N SER A 121 2.37 0.94 3.96
CA SER A 121 3.44 1.81 3.47
C SER A 121 4.48 2.14 4.53
N LEU A 122 4.05 2.46 5.75
CA LEU A 122 4.96 2.74 6.87
C LEU A 122 5.83 1.51 7.18
N ARG A 123 5.25 0.30 7.12
CA ARG A 123 5.97 -0.93 7.41
C ARG A 123 6.91 -1.36 6.30
N GLU A 124 6.37 -1.64 5.12
CA GLU A 124 7.08 -2.37 4.06
C GLU A 124 7.92 -1.45 3.17
N LEU A 125 7.55 -0.17 3.08
CA LEU A 125 8.19 0.76 2.15
C LEU A 125 9.07 1.80 2.87
N MET A 126 8.79 2.09 4.14
CA MET A 126 9.60 3.00 4.96
C MET A 126 10.39 2.28 6.06
N GLY A 127 10.14 0.98 6.27
CA GLY A 127 10.89 0.16 7.21
C GLY A 127 10.63 0.45 8.70
N LEU A 128 9.52 1.12 9.05
CA LEU A 128 9.24 1.42 10.45
C LEU A 128 8.95 0.15 11.27
N SER A 129 9.31 0.20 12.55
CA SER A 129 8.92 -0.83 13.51
C SER A 129 7.39 -0.82 13.72
N THR A 130 6.81 -1.98 14.03
CA THR A 130 5.37 -2.05 14.34
C THR A 130 5.01 -1.15 15.53
N ASP A 131 5.91 -1.01 16.50
CA ASP A 131 5.72 -0.12 17.66
C ASP A 131 5.63 1.36 17.24
N ASP A 132 6.53 1.83 16.37
CA ASP A 132 6.50 3.21 15.88
C ASP A 132 5.26 3.49 15.01
N ILE A 133 4.82 2.49 14.23
CA ILE A 133 3.57 2.57 13.46
C ILE A 133 2.35 2.67 14.39
N CYS A 134 2.31 1.89 15.46
CA CYS A 134 1.23 1.92 16.44
C CYS A 134 1.12 3.29 17.09
N LYS A 135 2.26 3.87 17.45
CA LYS A 135 2.34 5.21 18.02
C LYS A 135 1.94 6.28 16.99
N GLU A 136 2.35 6.16 15.73
CA GLU A 136 2.07 7.13 14.65
C GLU A 136 0.62 7.12 14.17
N VAL A 137 0.01 5.95 14.07
CA VAL A 137 -1.36 5.79 13.57
C VAL A 137 -2.38 5.77 14.71
N GLY A 138 -1.95 5.60 15.96
CA GLY A 138 -2.83 5.54 17.13
C GLY A 138 -3.59 4.21 17.24
N ILE A 139 -2.96 3.10 16.85
CA ILE A 139 -3.55 1.76 16.87
C ILE A 139 -2.78 0.82 17.81
N LYS A 140 -3.44 -0.25 18.25
CA LYS A 140 -2.78 -1.31 19.03
C LYS A 140 -1.99 -2.25 18.14
N GLU A 141 -0.95 -2.89 18.69
CA GLU A 141 -0.06 -3.79 17.97
C GLU A 141 -0.80 -4.95 17.27
N ASN A 142 -1.72 -5.62 17.97
CA ASN A 142 -2.53 -6.68 17.36
C ASN A 142 -3.34 -6.19 16.14
N ASN A 143 -3.85 -4.96 16.19
CA ASN A 143 -4.56 -4.37 15.06
C ASN A 143 -3.61 -4.07 13.89
N ALA A 144 -2.40 -3.59 14.17
CA ALA A 144 -1.38 -3.35 13.14
C ALA A 144 -1.00 -4.66 12.41
N TRP A 145 -0.83 -5.76 13.13
CA TRP A 145 -0.57 -7.08 12.53
C TRP A 145 -1.71 -7.55 11.63
N VAL A 146 -2.96 -7.41 12.08
CA VAL A 146 -4.15 -7.74 11.27
C VAL A 146 -4.22 -6.88 10.00
N ILE A 147 -4.01 -5.57 10.14
CA ILE A 147 -4.01 -4.64 9.00
C ILE A 147 -2.90 -4.99 8.00
N LEU A 148 -1.68 -5.26 8.46
CA LEU A 148 -0.56 -5.63 7.60
C LEU A 148 -0.80 -6.97 6.89
N HIS A 149 -1.37 -7.93 7.60
CA HIS A 149 -1.74 -9.22 7.00
C HIS A 149 -2.79 -9.03 5.90
N ARG A 150 -3.89 -8.34 6.19
CA ARG A 150 -4.95 -8.04 5.22
C ARG A 150 -4.44 -7.24 4.02
N ALA A 151 -3.53 -6.28 4.24
CA ALA A 151 -2.89 -5.52 3.18
C ALA A 151 -2.15 -6.43 2.19
N ARG A 152 -1.32 -7.36 2.70
CA ARG A 152 -0.57 -8.31 1.86
C ARG A 152 -1.49 -9.21 1.05
N LEU A 153 -2.58 -9.70 1.65
CA LEU A 153 -3.56 -10.54 0.96
C LEU A 153 -4.28 -9.79 -0.17
N LYS A 154 -4.78 -8.58 0.11
CA LYS A 154 -5.48 -7.75 -0.90
C LYS A 154 -4.54 -7.37 -2.06
N LEU A 155 -3.30 -6.99 -1.75
CA LEU A 155 -2.30 -6.68 -2.78
C LEU A 155 -1.97 -7.90 -3.62
N ARG A 156 -1.77 -9.06 -2.98
CA ARG A 156 -1.50 -10.31 -3.69
C ARG A 156 -2.63 -10.66 -4.65
N ALA A 157 -3.87 -10.72 -4.17
CA ALA A 157 -5.02 -11.07 -5.01
C ALA A 157 -5.18 -10.09 -6.19
N CYS A 158 -4.98 -8.80 -5.94
CA CYS A 158 -5.02 -7.77 -6.98
C CYS A 158 -3.91 -7.94 -8.03
N ILE A 159 -2.67 -8.19 -7.58
CA ILE A 159 -1.51 -8.40 -8.48
C ILE A 159 -1.70 -9.70 -9.28
N GLU A 160 -2.14 -10.79 -8.66
CA GLU A 160 -2.41 -12.06 -9.34
C GLU A 160 -3.51 -11.93 -10.41
N LYS A 161 -4.50 -11.06 -10.19
CA LYS A 161 -5.53 -10.76 -11.18
C LYS A 161 -5.00 -9.93 -12.35
N GLY A 162 -4.34 -8.80 -12.05
CA GLY A 162 -3.77 -7.92 -13.08
C GLY A 162 -2.70 -8.63 -13.93
N TRP A 163 -1.92 -9.52 -13.31
CA TRP A 163 -0.90 -10.32 -14.00
C TRP A 163 -1.50 -11.39 -14.92
N LYS A 164 -2.67 -11.95 -14.57
CA LYS A 164 -3.37 -12.93 -15.42
C LYS A 164 -4.05 -12.29 -16.63
N GLU A 165 -4.44 -11.01 -16.54
CA GLU A 165 -5.06 -10.27 -17.64
C GLU A 165 -4.04 -9.80 -18.69
N ASP A 166 -2.82 -9.44 -18.29
CA ASP A 166 -1.75 -9.04 -19.24
C ASP A 166 -1.08 -10.24 -19.96
N ALA A 167 -1.23 -11.46 -19.41
CA ALA A 167 -0.65 -12.69 -19.99
C ALA A 167 -1.57 -13.41 -21.00
N ALA A 168 -2.74 -12.84 -21.31
CA ALA A 168 -3.74 -13.36 -22.26
C ALA A 168 -3.79 -12.51 -23.54
#